data_AF-A0A1B7NN98-F1
#
_entry.id   AF-A0A1B7NN98-F1
#
_cell.length_a   1.000
_cell.length_b   1.000
_cell.length_c   1.000
_cell.angle_alpha   90.00
_cell.angle_beta   90.00
_cell.angle_gamma   90.00
#
_symmetry.space_group_name_H-M   'P 1'
#
loop_
_entity.id
_entity.type
_entity.pdbx_description
1 polymer ?
#
loop_
_entity_poly.entity_id
_entity_poly.type
_entity_poly.pdbx_seq_one_letter_code
_entity_poly.pdbx_strand_id
1 'polypeptide(L)'
;MLLCSAVSAIPANEIFERKVGSSCRTMDGVGKCMARSKCTGVYYDGACGKNSGETRCCVQVKCKVGGKSGLCQNTKRTTCKGGKFHAGNSNTCPAGKDVQCCIESKSSKPKPKPKDPKPKPKPKPKPKPKPKQTVGQKVLAIAMKQKGTRYVWGGGSCKGPTGGGFDCSGLVGYAVCKVTKRNLFSEGLRVTYSMYCASSSKLGKFKKIPFSKRRAGDAVFFGTSCSCKNQNISHMGLMINSGDRMVHAPNPSTVVKEGKVSAQGSLKACPYVIRFA
;
A
#
# COMPACT_ATOMS: atom_id res chain seq x y z
N MET A 1 12.89 -15.56 55.65
CA MET A 1 12.03 -15.04 54.57
C MET A 1 12.74 -13.87 53.92
N LEU A 2 13.26 -14.01 52.70
CA LEU A 2 13.34 -12.93 51.72
C LEU A 2 13.63 -13.58 50.36
N LEU A 3 12.64 -13.49 49.47
CA LEU A 3 12.50 -14.28 48.26
C LEU A 3 13.47 -13.84 47.16
N CYS A 4 14.23 -14.79 46.62
CA CYS A 4 14.84 -14.70 45.29
C CYS A 4 13.72 -14.54 44.24
N SER A 5 13.57 -13.34 43.68
CA SER A 5 12.72 -13.13 42.50
C SER A 5 13.53 -13.42 41.25
N ALA A 6 13.37 -14.62 40.70
CA ALA A 6 13.88 -14.98 39.39
C ALA A 6 13.13 -14.17 38.31
N VAL A 7 13.81 -13.21 37.67
CA VAL A 7 13.30 -12.55 36.48
C VAL A 7 13.47 -13.51 35.31
N SER A 8 12.38 -14.18 34.92
CA SER A 8 12.36 -14.99 33.71
C SER A 8 12.53 -14.10 32.48
N ALA A 9 13.72 -14.13 31.88
CA ALA A 9 13.96 -13.58 30.56
C ALA A 9 13.16 -14.38 29.53
N ILE A 10 12.14 -13.75 28.93
CA ILE A 10 11.43 -14.32 27.79
C ILE A 10 12.35 -14.17 26.56
N PRO A 11 12.69 -15.25 25.84
CA PRO A 11 13.56 -15.15 24.68
C PRO A 11 12.86 -14.38 23.56
N ALA A 12 13.57 -13.41 23.00
CA ALA A 12 13.19 -12.67 21.81
C ALA A 12 13.28 -13.58 20.58
N ASN A 13 12.20 -14.32 20.28
CA ASN A 13 12.09 -15.06 19.03
C ASN A 13 10.64 -15.15 18.53
N GLU A 14 10.01 -14.00 18.32
CA GLU A 14 8.75 -13.89 17.56
C GLU A 14 9.06 -13.33 16.16
N ILE A 15 9.52 -14.24 15.31
CA ILE A 15 9.65 -14.04 13.87
C ILE A 15 8.26 -13.71 13.32
N PHE A 16 8.10 -12.53 12.72
CA PHE A 16 6.85 -12.01 12.14
C PHE A 16 6.12 -13.03 11.23
N GLU A 17 5.24 -13.83 11.79
CA GLU A 17 4.20 -14.53 11.04
C GLU A 17 3.04 -13.57 10.74
N ARG A 18 2.67 -13.43 9.47
CA ARG A 18 1.44 -12.70 9.13
C ARG A 18 0.25 -13.56 9.55
N LYS A 19 -0.50 -13.12 10.57
CA LYS A 19 -1.72 -13.77 11.06
C LYS A 19 -2.68 -14.12 9.90
N VAL A 20 -3.37 -15.26 10.01
CA VAL A 20 -4.48 -15.67 9.12
C VAL A 20 -5.47 -14.50 8.96
N GLY A 21 -5.83 -14.19 7.72
CA GLY A 21 -6.66 -13.04 7.33
C GLY A 21 -5.88 -11.82 6.85
N SER A 22 -4.56 -11.76 7.07
CA SER A 22 -3.70 -10.67 6.58
C SER A 22 -3.68 -10.58 5.06
N SER A 23 -3.54 -9.37 4.51
CA SER A 23 -3.39 -9.21 3.06
C SER A 23 -2.01 -9.67 2.60
N CYS A 24 -1.95 -10.29 1.42
CA CYS A 24 -0.72 -10.72 0.77
C CYS A 24 -0.74 -10.27 -0.70
N ARG A 25 0.44 -10.22 -1.33
CA ARG A 25 0.59 -9.80 -2.72
C ARG A 25 1.42 -10.83 -3.47
N THR A 26 0.98 -11.15 -4.67
CA THR A 26 1.60 -12.12 -5.58
C THR A 26 1.68 -11.48 -6.97
N MET A 27 2.30 -12.18 -7.92
CA MET A 27 2.37 -11.71 -9.32
C MET A 27 0.97 -11.57 -9.95
N ASP A 28 -0.02 -12.31 -9.47
CA ASP A 28 -1.38 -12.36 -10.01
C ASP A 28 -2.40 -11.52 -9.22
N GLY A 29 -1.93 -10.75 -8.23
CA GLY A 29 -2.74 -9.74 -7.56
C GLY A 29 -2.63 -9.71 -6.03
N VAL A 30 -3.65 -9.13 -5.40
CA VAL A 30 -3.72 -9.00 -3.94
C VAL A 30 -4.65 -10.08 -3.41
N GLY A 31 -4.15 -10.85 -2.45
CA GLY A 31 -4.85 -11.94 -1.80
C GLY A 31 -4.98 -11.77 -0.30
N LYS A 32 -5.46 -12.83 0.35
CA LYS A 32 -5.46 -12.97 1.81
C LYS A 32 -4.74 -14.24 2.23
N CYS A 33 -3.94 -14.15 3.27
CA CYS A 33 -3.29 -15.27 3.93
C CYS A 33 -4.34 -16.13 4.63
N MET A 34 -4.51 -17.37 4.21
CA MET A 34 -5.40 -18.32 4.87
C MET A 34 -4.95 -19.76 4.61
N ALA A 35 -5.50 -20.70 5.37
CA ALA A 35 -5.22 -22.12 5.18
C ALA A 35 -5.55 -22.58 3.74
N ARG A 36 -4.77 -23.54 3.24
CA ARG A 36 -4.97 -24.17 1.92
C ARG A 36 -6.32 -24.88 1.74
N SER A 37 -7.06 -25.12 2.83
CA SER A 37 -8.41 -25.69 2.79
C SER A 37 -9.51 -24.63 2.64
N LYS A 38 -9.24 -23.37 3.01
CA LYS A 38 -10.26 -22.32 3.15
C LYS A 38 -10.40 -21.38 1.96
N CYS A 39 -9.60 -21.56 0.91
CA CYS A 39 -9.62 -20.66 -0.23
C CYS A 39 -10.12 -21.30 -1.50
N THR A 40 -10.98 -20.52 -2.14
CA THR A 40 -11.73 -20.85 -3.35
C THR A 40 -11.07 -20.29 -4.61
N GLY A 41 -9.81 -19.86 -4.51
CA GLY A 41 -9.04 -19.23 -5.57
C GLY A 41 -7.68 -19.90 -5.74
N VAL A 42 -6.69 -19.12 -6.16
CA VAL A 42 -5.32 -19.59 -6.44
C VAL A 42 -4.41 -19.34 -5.24
N TYR A 43 -3.56 -20.31 -4.90
CA TYR A 43 -2.61 -20.19 -3.81
C TYR A 43 -1.20 -19.89 -4.28
N TYR A 44 -0.51 -19.07 -3.50
CA TYR A 44 0.91 -18.78 -3.68
C TYR A 44 1.65 -19.01 -2.37
N ASP A 45 2.74 -19.76 -2.47
CA ASP A 45 3.68 -19.99 -1.40
C ASP A 45 4.54 -18.74 -1.13
N GLY A 46 5.09 -18.63 0.09
CA GLY A 46 6.03 -17.56 0.48
C GLY A 46 5.43 -16.15 0.65
N ALA A 47 4.25 -15.86 0.09
CA ALA A 47 3.64 -14.52 0.15
C ALA A 47 3.02 -14.16 1.53
N CYS A 48 2.97 -15.11 2.46
CA CYS A 48 2.42 -14.95 3.81
C CYS A 48 3.47 -14.96 4.94
N GLY A 49 4.75 -15.12 4.61
CA GLY A 49 5.84 -15.24 5.58
C GLY A 49 6.62 -16.54 5.38
N LYS A 50 7.84 -16.59 5.93
CA LYS A 50 8.76 -17.73 5.76
C LYS A 50 8.37 -18.97 6.59
N ASN A 51 7.54 -18.83 7.63
CA ASN A 51 7.16 -19.91 8.56
C ASN A 51 5.66 -20.20 8.62
N SER A 52 4.86 -19.80 7.63
CA SER A 52 3.40 -19.76 7.74
C SER A 52 2.65 -21.12 7.80
N GLY A 53 3.31 -22.25 8.10
CA GLY A 53 2.66 -23.57 8.21
C GLY A 53 1.85 -23.93 6.95
N GLU A 54 0.53 -24.14 7.09
CA GLU A 54 -0.42 -24.36 5.97
C GLU A 54 -1.01 -23.06 5.37
N THR A 55 -0.68 -21.90 5.94
CA THR A 55 -1.22 -20.61 5.51
C THR A 55 -0.53 -20.15 4.23
N ARG A 56 -1.34 -19.90 3.21
CA ARG A 56 -0.89 -19.46 1.89
C ARG A 56 -1.64 -18.24 1.43
N CYS A 57 -1.06 -17.52 0.47
CA CYS A 57 -1.73 -16.36 -0.09
C CYS A 57 -2.79 -16.82 -1.07
N CYS A 58 -4.06 -16.65 -0.72
CA CYS A 58 -5.17 -16.92 -1.61
C CYS A 58 -5.52 -15.67 -2.43
N VAL A 59 -5.45 -15.78 -3.75
CA VAL A 59 -5.78 -14.72 -4.69
C VAL A 59 -6.96 -15.14 -5.57
N GLN A 60 -7.90 -14.23 -5.77
CA GLN A 60 -9.03 -14.44 -6.69
C GLN A 60 -8.63 -13.97 -8.08
N VAL A 61 -8.07 -14.90 -8.87
CA VAL A 61 -7.60 -14.62 -10.24
C VAL A 61 -8.77 -14.76 -11.20
N LYS A 62 -9.05 -13.70 -11.98
CA LYS A 62 -10.06 -13.73 -13.03
C LYS A 62 -9.48 -14.37 -14.29
N CYS A 63 -10.27 -15.17 -14.97
CA CYS A 63 -9.90 -15.83 -16.22
C CYS A 63 -10.95 -15.59 -17.31
N LYS A 64 -10.54 -15.78 -18.57
CA LYS A 64 -11.42 -15.69 -19.73
C LYS A 64 -11.13 -16.84 -20.69
N VAL A 65 -12.14 -17.62 -21.04
CA VAL A 65 -12.03 -18.74 -22.01
C VAL A 65 -13.17 -18.62 -23.01
N GLY A 66 -12.85 -18.61 -24.31
CA GLY A 66 -13.85 -18.54 -25.38
C GLY A 66 -14.83 -17.36 -25.24
N GLY A 67 -14.34 -16.18 -24.82
CA GLY A 67 -15.16 -14.98 -24.64
C GLY A 67 -15.86 -14.86 -23.27
N LYS A 68 -15.98 -15.94 -22.50
CA LYS A 68 -16.69 -15.96 -21.21
C LYS A 68 -15.72 -15.74 -20.04
N SER A 69 -16.13 -14.95 -19.05
CA SER A 69 -15.35 -14.65 -17.85
C SER A 69 -15.66 -15.61 -16.71
N GLY A 70 -14.64 -15.94 -15.92
CA GLY A 70 -14.73 -16.82 -14.76
C GLY A 70 -13.69 -16.51 -13.69
N LEU A 71 -13.55 -17.42 -12.73
CA LEU A 71 -12.54 -17.39 -11.68
C LEU A 71 -11.68 -18.66 -11.71
N CYS A 72 -10.36 -18.51 -11.56
CA CYS A 72 -9.45 -19.65 -11.44
C CYS A 72 -9.65 -20.33 -10.08
N GLN A 73 -9.97 -21.62 -10.09
CA GLN A 73 -10.13 -22.42 -8.87
C GLN A 73 -9.44 -23.78 -9.03
N ASN A 74 -9.06 -24.39 -7.90
CA ASN A 74 -8.42 -25.69 -7.89
C ASN A 74 -9.46 -26.81 -8.02
N THR A 75 -9.38 -27.61 -9.08
CA THR A 75 -10.37 -28.64 -9.43
C THR A 75 -10.41 -29.80 -8.44
N LYS A 76 -9.31 -30.08 -7.75
CA LYS A 76 -9.21 -31.16 -6.76
C LYS A 76 -9.84 -30.80 -5.42
N ARG A 77 -10.14 -29.52 -5.17
CA ARG A 77 -10.61 -29.03 -3.85
C ARG A 77 -11.90 -28.23 -3.91
N THR A 78 -12.28 -27.75 -5.08
CA THR A 78 -13.46 -26.93 -5.27
C THR A 78 -14.28 -27.48 -6.41
N THR A 79 -15.60 -27.48 -6.22
CA THR A 79 -16.55 -27.70 -7.31
C THR A 79 -16.92 -26.34 -7.90
N CYS A 80 -16.95 -26.23 -9.23
CA CYS A 80 -17.34 -25.01 -9.91
C CYS A 80 -18.84 -24.77 -9.70
N LYS A 81 -19.19 -24.03 -8.64
CA LYS A 81 -20.59 -23.82 -8.24
C LYS A 81 -21.31 -22.98 -9.28
N GLY A 82 -22.29 -23.57 -9.97
CA GLY A 82 -23.09 -22.87 -10.98
C GLY A 82 -22.44 -22.81 -12.37
N GLY A 83 -21.37 -23.56 -12.61
CA GLY A 83 -20.60 -23.51 -13.84
C GLY A 83 -19.92 -24.81 -14.22
N LYS A 84 -19.08 -24.73 -15.26
CA LYS A 84 -18.18 -25.81 -15.65
C LYS A 84 -16.73 -25.32 -15.53
N PHE A 85 -15.85 -26.24 -15.18
CA PHE A 85 -14.42 -25.99 -15.31
C PHE A 85 -14.03 -26.07 -16.77
N HIS A 86 -13.30 -25.07 -17.23
CA HIS A 86 -12.69 -25.03 -18.54
C HIS A 86 -11.18 -25.12 -18.36
N ALA A 87 -10.58 -26.14 -18.99
CA ALA A 87 -9.14 -26.27 -19.08
C ALA A 87 -8.59 -25.01 -19.78
N GLY A 88 -7.74 -24.29 -19.06
CA GLY A 88 -6.97 -23.18 -19.60
C GLY A 88 -5.54 -23.62 -19.90
N ASN A 89 -4.82 -22.83 -20.68
CA ASN A 89 -3.36 -22.96 -20.77
C ASN A 89 -2.70 -22.15 -19.63
N SER A 90 -1.36 -22.14 -19.58
CA SER A 90 -0.59 -21.36 -18.59
C SER A 90 -0.88 -19.86 -18.59
N ASN A 91 -1.48 -19.32 -19.67
CA ASN A 91 -1.86 -17.92 -19.80
C ASN A 91 -3.29 -17.63 -19.27
N THR A 92 -4.10 -18.65 -18.99
CA THR A 92 -5.47 -18.50 -18.49
C THR A 92 -5.52 -18.54 -16.96
N CYS A 93 -4.83 -19.50 -16.34
CA CYS A 93 -4.70 -19.62 -14.90
C CYS A 93 -3.24 -19.98 -14.56
N PRO A 94 -2.58 -19.22 -13.67
CA PRO A 94 -1.12 -19.23 -13.51
C PRO A 94 -0.54 -20.41 -12.70
N ALA A 95 -1.37 -21.20 -12.02
CA ALA A 95 -0.93 -22.12 -10.96
C ALA A 95 -1.02 -23.63 -11.32
N GLY A 96 -0.70 -23.97 -12.57
CA GLY A 96 -0.54 -25.36 -13.02
C GLY A 96 -1.84 -26.07 -13.42
N LYS A 97 -1.72 -27.35 -13.81
CA LYS A 97 -2.79 -28.15 -14.46
C LYS A 97 -4.04 -28.37 -13.60
N ASP A 98 -3.89 -28.29 -12.28
CA ASP A 98 -4.98 -28.49 -11.31
C ASP A 98 -5.81 -27.22 -11.06
N VAL A 99 -5.46 -26.09 -11.67
CA VAL A 99 -6.19 -24.83 -11.56
C VAL A 99 -6.85 -24.50 -12.89
N GLN A 100 -8.18 -24.55 -12.91
CA GLN A 100 -8.97 -24.34 -14.13
C GLN A 100 -9.93 -23.16 -13.97
N CYS A 101 -10.34 -22.61 -15.10
CA CYS A 101 -11.26 -21.49 -15.12
C CYS A 101 -12.68 -21.99 -14.85
N CYS A 102 -13.23 -21.69 -13.68
CA CYS A 102 -14.63 -21.93 -13.39
C CYS A 102 -15.46 -20.82 -14.04
N ILE A 103 -16.22 -21.18 -15.09
CA ILE A 103 -17.11 -20.27 -15.80
C ILE A 103 -18.54 -20.68 -15.47
N GLU A 104 -19.25 -19.78 -14.80
CA GLU A 104 -20.65 -19.97 -14.44
C GLU A 104 -21.53 -19.85 -15.70
N SER A 105 -22.35 -20.86 -15.95
CA SER A 105 -23.14 -21.00 -17.20
C SER A 105 -24.43 -20.17 -17.19
N LYS A 106 -24.73 -19.48 -16.10
CA LYS A 106 -25.88 -18.58 -15.97
C LYS A 106 -25.38 -17.27 -15.38
N SER A 107 -25.54 -16.18 -16.14
CA SER A 107 -25.43 -14.81 -15.62
C SER A 107 -26.60 -14.52 -14.68
N SER A 108 -26.66 -15.22 -13.55
CA SER A 108 -27.47 -14.85 -12.41
C SER A 108 -26.59 -14.10 -11.43
N LYS A 109 -26.63 -12.77 -11.52
CA LYS A 109 -26.38 -11.88 -10.38
C LYS A 109 -26.95 -12.55 -9.11
N PRO A 110 -26.20 -12.69 -8.01
CA PRO A 110 -26.68 -13.47 -6.88
C PRO A 110 -27.99 -12.89 -6.34
N LYS A 111 -29.09 -13.63 -6.52
CA LYS A 111 -30.34 -13.42 -5.77
C LYS A 111 -30.07 -13.98 -4.36
N PRO A 112 -30.27 -13.19 -3.30
CA PRO A 112 -29.95 -13.62 -1.93
C PRO A 112 -30.83 -14.81 -1.52
N LYS A 113 -30.20 -15.84 -0.93
CA LYS A 113 -30.90 -17.01 -0.34
C LYS A 113 -31.63 -16.60 0.97
N PRO A 114 -32.78 -17.21 1.32
CA PRO A 114 -33.63 -16.78 2.42
C PRO A 114 -32.91 -16.89 3.77
N LYS A 115 -33.22 -15.95 4.68
CA LYS A 115 -32.74 -15.93 6.05
C LYS A 115 -33.76 -16.64 6.93
N ASP A 116 -33.30 -17.50 7.83
CA ASP A 116 -34.07 -17.97 8.99
C ASP A 116 -34.70 -16.79 9.77
N PRO A 117 -35.77 -17.00 10.55
CA PRO A 117 -36.58 -15.92 11.11
C PRO A 117 -35.74 -14.95 11.92
N LYS A 118 -35.73 -13.71 11.44
CA LYS A 118 -34.97 -12.59 11.99
C LYS A 118 -35.59 -12.11 13.31
N PRO A 119 -34.82 -12.02 14.41
CA PRO A 119 -35.19 -11.20 15.57
C PRO A 119 -35.49 -9.76 15.13
N LYS A 120 -36.56 -9.16 15.65
CA LYS A 120 -37.12 -7.83 15.26
C LYS A 120 -36.04 -6.83 14.79
N PRO A 121 -36.19 -6.18 13.62
CA PRO A 121 -35.17 -5.30 13.06
C PRO A 121 -34.92 -4.08 13.96
N LYS A 122 -33.71 -3.97 14.53
CA LYS A 122 -33.15 -2.65 14.84
C LYS A 122 -33.06 -1.82 13.54
N PRO A 123 -33.25 -0.49 13.58
CA PRO A 123 -33.20 0.39 12.41
C PRO A 123 -31.94 0.14 11.57
N LYS A 124 -32.09 -0.01 10.25
CA LYS A 124 -30.95 -0.14 9.32
C LYS A 124 -30.05 1.11 9.46
N PRO A 125 -28.74 0.96 9.76
CA PRO A 125 -27.82 2.07 9.62
C PRO A 125 -27.83 2.54 8.16
N LYS A 126 -27.97 3.86 7.94
CA LYS A 126 -27.76 4.50 6.63
C LYS A 126 -26.46 3.98 6.00
N PRO A 127 -26.34 3.89 4.66
CA PRO A 127 -25.09 3.57 3.99
C PRO A 127 -23.97 4.43 4.58
N LYS A 128 -22.95 3.82 5.19
CA LYS A 128 -21.78 4.56 5.64
C LYS A 128 -21.21 5.25 4.39
N PRO A 129 -21.08 6.58 4.35
CA PRO A 129 -20.42 7.25 3.23
C PRO A 129 -19.05 6.59 3.02
N LYS A 130 -18.64 6.38 1.75
CA LYS A 130 -17.25 5.98 1.43
C LYS A 130 -16.32 6.83 2.31
N PRO A 131 -15.35 6.25 3.04
CA PRO A 131 -14.49 7.02 3.91
C PRO A 131 -13.93 8.20 3.12
N LYS A 132 -14.20 9.43 3.57
CA LYS A 132 -13.70 10.63 2.90
C LYS A 132 -12.18 10.50 2.79
N GLN A 133 -11.65 10.62 1.56
CA GLN A 133 -10.22 10.53 1.30
C GLN A 133 -9.49 11.56 2.17
N THR A 134 -8.47 11.11 2.90
CA THR A 134 -7.68 11.99 3.77
C THR A 134 -6.93 13.04 2.93
N VAL A 135 -6.53 14.16 3.54
CA VAL A 135 -5.74 15.20 2.87
C VAL A 135 -4.48 14.60 2.25
N GLY A 136 -3.71 13.81 3.00
CA GLY A 136 -2.53 13.12 2.48
C GLY A 136 -2.84 12.22 1.27
N GLN A 137 -3.93 11.47 1.28
CA GLN A 137 -4.31 10.65 0.13
C GLN A 137 -4.68 11.50 -1.10
N LYS A 138 -5.25 12.70 -0.92
CA LYS A 138 -5.50 13.63 -2.03
C LYS A 138 -4.17 14.19 -2.57
N VAL A 139 -3.23 14.53 -1.69
CA VAL A 139 -1.87 14.97 -2.06
C VAL A 139 -1.17 13.89 -2.87
N LEU A 140 -1.20 12.63 -2.41
CA LEU A 140 -0.68 11.50 -3.15
C LEU A 140 -1.31 11.38 -4.54
N ALA A 141 -2.64 11.52 -4.65
CA ALA A 141 -3.32 11.43 -5.93
C ALA A 141 -2.85 12.52 -6.93
N ILE A 142 -2.55 13.73 -6.46
CA ILE A 142 -1.99 14.79 -7.31
C ILE A 142 -0.57 14.42 -7.78
N ALA A 143 0.29 13.96 -6.87
CA ALA A 143 1.66 13.56 -7.23
C ALA A 143 1.69 12.37 -8.21
N MET A 144 0.79 11.39 -8.04
CA MET A 144 0.69 10.23 -8.93
C MET A 144 0.31 10.59 -10.37
N LYS A 145 -0.39 11.71 -10.59
CA LYS A 145 -0.68 12.23 -11.94
C LYS A 145 0.56 12.78 -12.65
N GLN A 146 1.65 13.02 -11.92
CA GLN A 146 2.89 13.53 -12.48
C GLN A 146 3.90 12.42 -12.81
N LYS A 147 3.52 11.14 -12.69
CA LYS A 147 4.39 10.03 -13.12
C LYS A 147 4.80 10.23 -14.59
N GLY A 148 6.08 10.07 -14.89
CA GLY A 148 6.65 10.34 -16.21
C GLY A 148 7.21 11.75 -16.38
N THR A 149 6.87 12.71 -15.53
CA THR A 149 7.47 14.05 -15.59
C THR A 149 8.96 14.01 -15.24
N ARG A 150 9.79 14.72 -16.00
CA ARG A 150 11.26 14.74 -15.83
C ARG A 150 11.68 15.26 -14.45
N TYR A 151 12.80 14.75 -13.93
CA TYR A 151 13.48 15.37 -12.81
C TYR A 151 14.19 16.66 -13.24
N VAL A 152 13.99 17.74 -12.48
CA VAL A 152 14.75 18.99 -12.62
C VAL A 152 15.16 19.45 -11.23
N TRP A 153 16.45 19.65 -11.00
CA TRP A 153 16.95 20.15 -9.72
C TRP A 153 16.36 21.52 -9.41
N GLY A 154 15.77 21.71 -8.23
CA GLY A 154 15.03 22.92 -7.89
C GLY A 154 13.65 23.03 -8.56
N GLY A 155 13.29 22.08 -9.42
CA GLY A 155 12.06 22.08 -10.21
C GLY A 155 10.80 21.93 -9.36
N GLY A 156 9.75 22.69 -9.71
CA GLY A 156 8.44 22.65 -9.09
C GLY A 156 8.05 23.94 -8.38
N SER A 157 6.76 24.29 -8.48
CA SER A 157 6.11 25.39 -7.78
C SER A 157 4.66 25.03 -7.45
N CYS A 158 3.91 25.92 -6.77
CA CYS A 158 2.45 25.77 -6.64
C CYS A 158 1.70 25.78 -7.99
N LYS A 159 2.28 26.36 -9.04
CA LYS A 159 1.66 26.45 -10.36
C LYS A 159 1.83 25.15 -11.14
N GLY A 160 2.97 24.48 -11.01
CA GLY A 160 3.30 23.27 -11.77
C GLY A 160 4.79 22.97 -11.79
N PRO A 161 5.25 22.10 -12.71
CA PRO A 161 6.68 21.90 -12.95
C PRO A 161 7.36 23.20 -13.39
N THR A 162 8.62 23.38 -13.04
CA THR A 162 9.46 24.50 -13.52
C THR A 162 10.69 23.93 -14.21
N GLY A 163 11.15 24.58 -15.28
CA GLY A 163 12.16 23.99 -16.18
C GLY A 163 11.70 22.68 -16.83
N GLY A 164 10.38 22.44 -16.91
CA GLY A 164 9.79 21.21 -17.45
C GLY A 164 9.73 20.03 -16.48
N GLY A 165 10.12 20.19 -15.20
CA GLY A 165 10.15 19.07 -14.26
C GLY A 165 9.97 19.39 -12.79
N PHE A 166 10.22 18.37 -11.96
CA PHE A 166 10.17 18.44 -10.50
C PHE A 166 11.44 17.84 -9.89
N ASP A 167 11.93 18.39 -8.79
CA ASP A 167 12.76 17.60 -7.87
C ASP A 167 11.87 16.89 -6.82
N CYS A 168 12.51 16.19 -5.88
CA CYS A 168 11.82 15.38 -4.87
C CYS A 168 10.84 16.20 -4.03
N SER A 169 11.28 17.35 -3.52
CA SER A 169 10.50 18.19 -2.61
C SER A 169 9.59 19.17 -3.34
N GLY A 170 9.93 19.55 -4.58
CA GLY A 170 9.08 20.31 -5.49
C GLY A 170 7.84 19.53 -5.91
N LEU A 171 7.96 18.22 -6.18
CA LEU A 171 6.81 17.35 -6.43
C LEU A 171 5.84 17.32 -5.23
N VAL A 172 6.39 17.13 -4.01
CA VAL A 172 5.59 17.10 -2.78
C VAL A 172 4.96 18.46 -2.50
N GLY A 173 5.73 19.54 -2.60
CA GLY A 173 5.25 20.91 -2.40
C GLY A 173 4.14 21.30 -3.37
N TYR A 174 4.29 20.97 -4.66
CA TYR A 174 3.25 21.15 -5.67
C TYR A 174 1.96 20.43 -5.28
N ALA A 175 2.06 19.15 -4.92
CA ALA A 175 0.91 18.32 -4.58
C ALA A 175 0.20 18.81 -3.31
N VAL A 176 0.95 19.23 -2.29
CA VAL A 176 0.40 19.86 -1.08
C VAL A 176 -0.33 21.14 -1.45
N CYS A 177 0.29 22.04 -2.22
CA CYS A 177 -0.29 23.32 -2.57
C CYS A 177 -1.63 23.17 -3.33
N LYS A 178 -1.73 22.21 -4.25
CA LYS A 178 -2.99 21.94 -4.99
C LYS A 178 -4.14 21.50 -4.07
N VAL A 179 -3.84 20.82 -2.97
CA VAL A 179 -4.86 20.23 -2.07
C VAL A 179 -5.17 21.13 -0.88
N THR A 180 -4.16 21.70 -0.24
CA THR A 180 -4.32 22.45 1.01
C THR A 180 -4.28 23.97 0.82
N LYS A 181 -3.93 24.44 -0.38
CA LYS A 181 -3.64 25.86 -0.69
C LYS A 181 -2.45 26.45 0.09
N ARG A 182 -1.78 25.64 0.90
CA ARG A 182 -0.58 26.02 1.65
C ARG A 182 0.63 26.07 0.73
N ASN A 183 1.37 27.18 0.77
CA ASN A 183 2.51 27.40 -0.11
C ASN A 183 3.83 27.11 0.63
N LEU A 184 4.25 25.84 0.61
CA LEU A 184 5.50 25.42 1.25
C LEU A 184 6.75 26.10 0.65
N PHE A 185 6.65 26.61 -0.58
CA PHE A 185 7.74 27.31 -1.26
C PHE A 185 8.04 28.66 -0.60
N SER A 186 7.01 29.46 -0.31
CA SER A 186 7.17 30.76 0.36
C SER A 186 7.33 30.65 1.87
N GLU A 187 6.94 29.52 2.47
CA GLU A 187 7.01 29.34 3.93
C GLU A 187 8.39 28.86 4.44
N GLY A 188 9.38 28.70 3.56
CA GLY A 188 10.70 28.15 3.93
C GLY A 188 10.70 26.64 4.18
N LEU A 189 9.67 25.93 3.69
CA LEU A 189 9.52 24.47 3.79
C LEU A 189 9.75 23.76 2.45
N ARG A 190 10.31 24.45 1.46
CA ARG A 190 10.62 23.91 0.13
C ARG A 190 11.62 22.77 0.19
N VAL A 191 12.66 22.95 0.99
CA VAL A 191 13.81 22.03 1.03
C VAL A 191 13.48 20.84 1.92
N THR A 192 13.89 19.64 1.51
CA THR A 192 13.67 18.38 2.22
C THR A 192 14.04 18.45 3.70
N TYR A 193 15.26 18.89 3.97
CA TYR A 193 15.77 19.10 5.31
C TYR A 193 14.90 20.07 6.10
N SER A 194 14.60 21.26 5.55
CA SER A 194 13.81 22.28 6.23
C SER A 194 12.41 21.79 6.58
N MET A 195 11.77 21.01 5.69
CA MET A 195 10.46 20.43 5.97
C MET A 195 10.53 19.38 7.08
N TYR A 196 11.49 18.45 7.03
CA TYR A 196 11.65 17.42 8.05
C TYR A 196 12.02 18.01 9.41
N CYS A 197 12.90 19.00 9.46
CA CYS A 197 13.43 19.56 10.70
C CYS A 197 12.58 20.70 11.26
N ALA A 198 11.56 21.16 10.54
CA ALA A 198 10.64 22.17 11.02
C ALA A 198 10.05 21.83 12.40
N SER A 199 9.91 22.88 13.22
CA SER A 199 9.21 22.81 14.50
C SER A 199 7.71 22.53 14.28
N SER A 200 7.04 21.99 15.30
CA SER A 200 5.59 21.75 15.24
C SER A 200 4.81 23.03 14.95
N SER A 201 5.25 24.18 15.49
CA SER A 201 4.66 25.49 15.19
C SER A 201 4.75 25.82 13.70
N LYS A 202 5.94 25.65 13.09
CA LYS A 202 6.14 25.89 11.65
C LYS A 202 5.39 24.89 10.77
N LEU A 203 5.23 23.64 11.22
CA LEU A 203 4.42 22.62 10.53
C LEU A 203 2.91 22.86 10.64
N GLY A 204 2.46 23.63 11.64
CA GLY A 204 1.06 23.94 11.86
C GLY A 204 0.22 22.66 12.02
N LYS A 205 -0.75 22.45 11.13
CA LYS A 205 -1.63 21.27 11.17
C LYS A 205 -0.92 19.97 10.76
N PHE A 206 0.23 20.04 10.10
CA PHE A 206 0.97 18.86 9.70
C PHE A 206 1.64 18.22 10.91
N LYS A 207 1.66 16.88 10.97
CA LYS A 207 2.16 16.15 12.14
C LYS A 207 3.34 15.27 11.78
N LYS A 208 4.39 15.31 12.62
CA LYS A 208 5.43 14.28 12.63
C LYS A 208 4.85 13.01 13.24
N ILE A 209 4.92 11.91 12.50
CA ILE A 209 4.38 10.61 12.89
C ILE A 209 5.51 9.59 12.82
N PRO A 210 5.66 8.68 13.79
CA PRO A 210 6.66 7.61 13.69
C PRO A 210 6.53 6.85 12.37
N PHE A 211 7.64 6.53 11.72
CA PHE A 211 7.68 5.84 10.44
C PHE A 211 6.97 4.48 10.48
N SER A 212 6.93 3.82 11.64
CA SER A 212 6.15 2.59 11.87
C SER A 212 4.64 2.77 11.69
N LYS A 213 4.12 4.00 11.88
CA LYS A 213 2.70 4.37 11.73
C LYS A 213 2.39 5.02 10.38
N ARG A 214 3.33 4.95 9.42
CA ARG A 214 3.17 5.53 8.08
C ARG A 214 1.97 4.96 7.34
N ARG A 215 1.34 5.80 6.52
CA ARG A 215 0.23 5.40 5.65
C ARG A 215 0.28 6.14 4.32
N ALA A 216 -0.60 5.71 3.41
CA ALA A 216 -0.76 6.35 2.10
C ALA A 216 -0.95 7.87 2.25
N GLY A 217 -0.10 8.64 1.56
CA GLY A 217 -0.12 10.10 1.58
C GLY A 217 0.72 10.79 2.64
N ASP A 218 1.38 10.05 3.54
CA ASP A 218 2.41 10.64 4.39
C ASP A 218 3.68 10.92 3.56
N ALA A 219 4.36 12.03 3.81
CA ALA A 219 5.68 12.32 3.25
C ALA A 219 6.76 11.55 4.00
N VAL A 220 7.57 10.80 3.27
CA VAL A 220 8.71 10.02 3.77
C VAL A 220 10.00 10.72 3.37
N PHE A 221 10.99 10.70 4.28
CA PHE A 221 12.25 11.43 4.16
C PHE A 221 13.42 10.48 4.26
N PHE A 222 14.52 10.82 3.59
CA PHE A 222 15.71 9.99 3.54
C PHE A 222 16.98 10.82 3.71
N GLY A 223 17.97 10.22 4.38
CA GLY A 223 19.27 10.82 4.58
C GLY A 223 20.35 9.77 4.83
N THR A 224 21.61 10.18 4.76
CA THR A 224 22.75 9.36 5.23
C THR A 224 22.73 9.25 6.75
N SER A 225 22.29 10.31 7.42
CA SER A 225 21.78 10.30 8.79
C SER A 225 20.57 11.22 8.92
N CYS A 226 19.66 10.92 9.84
CA CYS A 226 18.43 11.69 10.02
C CYS A 226 18.55 12.73 11.13
N SER A 227 19.66 13.49 11.07
CA SER A 227 20.01 14.53 12.04
C SER A 227 19.62 15.92 11.53
N CYS A 228 18.98 16.70 12.41
CA CYS A 228 18.67 18.11 12.19
C CYS A 228 19.82 19.06 12.58
N LYS A 229 21.04 18.54 12.73
CA LYS A 229 22.24 19.35 12.99
C LYS A 229 23.09 19.54 11.74
N ASN A 230 23.12 18.55 10.84
CA ASN A 230 24.16 18.47 9.79
C ASN A 230 23.58 18.35 8.36
N GLN A 231 22.34 18.78 8.11
CA GLN A 231 21.70 18.82 6.77
C GLN A 231 21.73 17.52 5.93
N ASN A 232 21.92 16.36 6.56
CA ASN A 232 22.09 15.06 5.88
C ASN A 232 20.81 14.44 5.31
N ILE A 233 19.69 15.18 5.31
CA ILE A 233 18.38 14.72 4.83
C ILE A 233 18.13 15.33 3.45
N SER A 234 18.39 14.54 2.42
CA SER A 234 18.52 15.02 1.05
C SER A 234 17.38 14.61 0.12
N HIS A 235 16.58 13.60 0.48
CA HIS A 235 15.54 13.09 -0.41
C HIS A 235 14.19 12.85 0.27
N MET A 236 13.10 12.91 -0.51
CA MET A 236 11.76 12.59 -0.03
C MET A 236 10.84 12.01 -1.10
N GLY A 237 9.71 11.48 -0.66
CA GLY A 237 8.60 11.06 -1.50
C GLY A 237 7.29 10.99 -0.73
N LEU A 238 6.25 10.49 -1.38
CA LEU A 238 4.95 10.25 -0.77
C LEU A 238 4.67 8.75 -0.70
N MET A 239 4.35 8.27 0.50
CA MET A 239 3.96 6.88 0.71
C MET A 239 2.73 6.54 -0.14
N ILE A 240 2.81 5.49 -0.96
CA ILE A 240 1.67 4.95 -1.74
C ILE A 240 0.79 4.07 -0.84
N ASN A 241 1.40 3.43 0.15
CA ASN A 241 0.75 2.56 1.13
C ASN A 241 1.49 2.61 2.48
N SER A 242 1.03 1.84 3.47
CA SER A 242 1.73 1.71 4.76
C SER A 242 2.98 0.82 4.72
N GLY A 243 3.33 0.27 3.56
CA GLY A 243 4.43 -0.66 3.37
C GLY A 243 5.68 0.02 2.85
N ASP A 244 6.19 -0.48 1.74
CA ASP A 244 7.50 -0.13 1.18
C ASP A 244 7.40 0.54 -0.20
N ARG A 245 6.28 1.23 -0.49
CA ARG A 245 6.07 1.86 -1.79
C ARG A 245 5.85 3.36 -1.64
N MET A 246 6.48 4.13 -2.50
CA MET A 246 6.32 5.57 -2.56
C MET A 246 6.35 6.08 -4.01
N VAL A 247 5.83 7.28 -4.25
CA VAL A 247 6.07 8.06 -5.47
C VAL A 247 7.05 9.18 -5.17
N HIS A 248 8.03 9.38 -6.04
CA HIS A 248 9.07 10.40 -5.87
C HIS A 248 9.67 10.84 -7.21
N ALA A 249 10.39 11.96 -7.21
CA ALA A 249 11.29 12.36 -8.29
C ALA A 249 12.73 12.03 -7.86
N PRO A 250 13.36 10.95 -8.35
CA PRO A 250 14.54 10.37 -7.71
C PRO A 250 15.84 11.15 -7.92
N ASN A 251 16.16 11.47 -9.17
CA ASN A 251 17.44 12.08 -9.57
C ASN A 251 17.40 12.59 -11.03
N PRO A 252 18.40 13.36 -11.50
CA PRO A 252 18.41 13.98 -12.82
C PRO A 252 18.31 13.05 -14.03
N SER A 253 18.68 11.78 -13.90
CA SER A 253 18.63 10.80 -14.99
C SER A 253 17.29 10.07 -15.09
N THR A 254 16.29 10.50 -14.32
CA THR A 254 15.01 9.80 -14.23
C THR A 254 13.81 10.75 -14.21
N VAL A 255 12.62 10.15 -14.17
CA VAL A 255 11.32 10.81 -14.09
C VAL A 255 10.68 10.54 -12.74
N VAL A 256 9.63 11.30 -12.42
CA VAL A 256 8.71 10.98 -11.34
C VAL A 256 8.18 9.55 -11.54
N LYS A 257 8.43 8.68 -10.57
CA LYS A 257 8.10 7.27 -10.66
C LYS A 257 7.78 6.68 -9.30
N GLU A 258 7.31 5.44 -9.29
CA GLU A 258 7.14 4.70 -8.06
C GLU A 258 8.44 4.00 -7.68
N GLY A 259 8.85 4.14 -6.42
CA GLY A 259 10.05 3.54 -5.85
C GLY A 259 9.75 2.65 -4.65
N LYS A 260 10.79 2.00 -4.14
CA LYS A 260 10.74 1.33 -2.83
C LYS A 260 11.40 2.21 -1.78
N VAL A 261 10.81 2.27 -0.59
CA VAL A 261 11.37 3.03 0.54
C VAL A 261 12.68 2.39 1.02
N SER A 262 12.78 1.06 0.93
CA SER A 262 13.97 0.27 1.26
C SER A 262 15.12 0.37 0.24
N ALA A 263 14.86 0.89 -0.97
CA ALA A 263 15.83 0.90 -2.07
C ALA A 263 16.18 2.33 -2.50
N GLN A 264 16.82 3.09 -1.61
CA GLN A 264 17.27 4.47 -1.86
C GLN A 264 18.81 4.62 -1.86
N GLY A 265 19.53 3.57 -2.26
CA GLY A 265 20.99 3.54 -2.28
C GLY A 265 21.58 3.62 -0.86
N SER A 266 22.50 4.56 -0.64
CA SER A 266 23.11 4.81 0.66
C SER A 266 22.17 5.50 1.66
N LEU A 267 21.06 6.07 1.21
CA LEU A 267 20.13 6.79 2.08
C LEU A 267 19.22 5.82 2.83
N LYS A 268 18.92 6.15 4.09
CA LYS A 268 17.98 5.43 4.95
C LYS A 268 16.74 6.28 5.22
N ALA A 269 15.60 5.62 5.36
CA ALA A 269 14.35 6.27 5.72
C ALA A 269 14.45 6.85 7.14
N CYS A 270 14.01 8.08 7.32
CA CYS A 270 14.06 8.73 8.61
C CYS A 270 13.01 8.23 9.59
N PRO A 271 13.25 8.35 10.92
CA PRO A 271 12.37 7.80 11.95
C PRO A 271 10.94 8.35 11.94
N TYR A 272 10.72 9.49 11.28
CA TYR A 272 9.41 10.15 11.20
C TYR A 272 9.00 10.41 9.75
N VAL A 273 7.70 10.33 9.51
CA VAL A 273 7.03 10.83 8.31
C VAL A 273 6.23 12.08 8.66
N ILE A 274 5.90 12.90 7.66
CA ILE A 274 5.00 14.03 7.83
C ILE A 274 3.61 13.69 7.29
N ARG A 275 2.61 13.82 8.15
CA ARG A 275 1.20 13.60 7.82
C ARG A 275 0.51 14.94 7.60
N PHE A 276 0.00 15.13 6.39
CA PHE A 276 -0.77 16.32 6.00
C PHE A 276 -2.20 16.27 6.57
N ALA A 277 -2.71 17.44 6.93
CA ALA A 277 -4.03 17.66 7.50
C ALA A 277 -4.65 18.94 6.98
#